data_AF-A0A849PMR0-F1
#
_entry.id   AF-A0A849PMR0-F1
#
_cell.length_a   1.000
_cell.length_b   1.000
_cell.length_c   1.000
_cell.angle_alpha   90.00
_cell.angle_beta   90.00
_cell.angle_gamma   90.00
#
_symmetry.space_group_name_H-M   'P 1'
#
loop_
_entity.id
_entity.type
_entity.pdbx_description
1 polymer ?
#
loop_
_entity_poly.entity_id
_entity_poly.type
_entity_poly.pdbx_seq_one_letter_code
_entity_poly.pdbx_strand_id
1 'polypeptide(L)'
;MKRITLLPKYHRSTYPGYKGGSGYVENLSHYIKDGRPLRDDPDVLIAEDLVFDIERLVSWDTDYNLKPFTYSMMINGYYPLSFWPWHRKNNHPTKEEFIEIASQLPDFAIDEEFSNRTEIPQYRNSDNNIFTNYRTFTSKGVLKRRRDQICIGVIQNDRTSDLYTVTNEIVPYAVEIFNRLSPTRKLNQDIVERSIKFAHENDKILPECRVKK
;
A
#
# COMPACT_ATOMS: atom_id res chain seq x y z
N MET A 1 -36.37 -43.08 -20.03
CA MET A 1 -35.08 -43.14 -19.30
C MET A 1 -34.30 -41.87 -19.56
N LYS A 2 -33.89 -41.16 -18.50
CA LYS A 2 -33.02 -39.97 -18.57
C LYS A 2 -31.60 -40.37 -18.99
N ARG A 3 -30.96 -39.57 -19.84
CA ARG A 3 -29.54 -39.21 -19.68
C ARG A 3 -29.41 -37.68 -19.70
N ILE A 4 -29.34 -37.15 -18.49
CA ILE A 4 -28.67 -35.89 -18.16
C ILE A 4 -27.19 -36.08 -18.48
N THR A 5 -26.53 -35.07 -19.05
CA THR A 5 -25.14 -34.57 -18.77
C THR A 5 -24.53 -33.94 -20.03
N LEU A 6 -23.86 -32.79 -20.03
CA LEU A 6 -23.38 -31.86 -18.99
C LEU A 6 -23.44 -30.45 -19.60
N LEU A 7 -23.77 -29.45 -18.77
CA LEU A 7 -23.45 -28.06 -19.05
C LEU A 7 -21.96 -27.93 -19.42
N PRO A 8 -21.56 -26.95 -20.27
CA PRO A 8 -20.16 -26.74 -20.62
C PRO A 8 -19.32 -26.70 -19.34
N LYS A 9 -18.30 -27.55 -19.32
CA LYS A 9 -17.36 -27.76 -18.21
C LYS A 9 -16.92 -26.41 -17.63
N TYR A 10 -16.99 -26.27 -16.31
CA TYR A 10 -16.39 -25.19 -15.55
C TYR A 10 -14.96 -24.89 -16.07
N HIS A 11 -14.72 -23.66 -16.50
CA HIS A 11 -13.40 -23.17 -16.86
C HIS A 11 -12.61 -22.91 -15.58
N ARG A 12 -11.49 -23.61 -15.38
CA ARG A 12 -10.55 -23.35 -14.28
C ARG A 12 -9.59 -22.26 -14.72
N SER A 13 -9.81 -21.01 -14.32
CA SER A 13 -8.84 -19.93 -14.54
C SER A 13 -7.54 -20.22 -13.80
N THR A 14 -6.40 -20.16 -14.49
CA THR A 14 -5.07 -20.17 -13.87
C THR A 14 -4.54 -18.75 -13.85
N TYR A 15 -4.22 -18.31 -12.66
CA TYR A 15 -3.66 -17.00 -12.45
C TYR A 15 -2.13 -17.04 -12.64
N PRO A 16 -1.53 -16.11 -13.41
CA PRO A 16 -0.07 -16.03 -13.57
C PRO A 16 0.58 -15.55 -12.27
N GLY A 17 0.79 -16.46 -11.32
CA GLY A 17 1.38 -16.16 -10.01
C GLY A 17 1.34 -17.31 -9.00
N TYR A 18 0.81 -18.48 -9.36
CA TYR A 18 0.65 -19.59 -8.43
C TYR A 18 1.98 -20.28 -8.07
N LYS A 19 2.37 -20.19 -6.79
CA LYS A 19 3.22 -21.19 -6.10
C LYS A 19 2.68 -21.48 -4.69
N GLY A 20 1.50 -22.11 -4.62
CA GLY A 20 1.03 -22.90 -3.47
C GLY A 20 0.94 -22.21 -2.10
N GLY A 21 -0.27 -21.78 -1.71
CA GLY A 21 -0.55 -21.23 -0.37
C GLY A 21 -1.96 -20.65 -0.26
N SER A 22 -2.45 -20.51 0.97
CA SER A 22 -3.75 -19.89 1.30
C SER A 22 -3.67 -18.36 1.20
N GLY A 23 -3.86 -17.85 -0.02
CA GLY A 23 -3.98 -16.43 -0.31
C GLY A 23 -2.65 -15.70 -0.55
N TYR A 24 -2.65 -14.80 -1.54
CA TYR A 24 -1.50 -13.96 -1.87
C TYR A 24 -1.96 -12.51 -2.13
N VAL A 25 -1.12 -11.56 -1.72
CA VAL A 25 -1.18 -10.15 -2.16
C VAL A 25 -0.39 -10.08 -3.48
N GLU A 26 -1.00 -9.55 -4.52
CA GLU A 26 -0.31 -9.16 -5.75
C GLU A 26 -0.22 -7.64 -5.85
N ASN A 27 0.98 -7.14 -6.10
CA ASN A 27 1.16 -5.73 -6.44
C ASN A 27 0.82 -5.53 -7.92
N LEU A 28 -0.36 -4.97 -8.21
CA LEU A 28 -0.74 -4.55 -9.56
C LEU A 28 0.13 -3.36 -10.02
N SER A 29 0.54 -2.53 -9.08
CA SER A 29 1.61 -1.55 -9.24
C SER A 29 2.44 -1.53 -7.97
N HIS A 30 3.76 -1.52 -8.11
CA HIS A 30 4.72 -1.34 -7.03
C HIS A 30 5.69 -0.23 -7.41
N TYR A 31 5.64 0.88 -6.70
CA TYR A 31 6.64 1.93 -6.80
C TYR A 31 7.52 1.91 -5.55
N ILE A 32 8.83 1.79 -5.76
CA ILE A 32 9.83 1.94 -4.72
C ILE A 32 10.93 2.88 -5.20
N LYS A 33 11.28 3.88 -4.39
CA LYS A 33 12.46 4.71 -4.62
C LYS A 33 13.46 4.51 -3.49
N ASP A 34 14.49 3.72 -3.76
CA ASP A 34 15.60 3.49 -2.83
C ASP A 34 16.42 4.77 -2.62
N GLY A 35 16.58 5.19 -1.38
CA GLY A 35 17.38 6.34 -1.00
C GLY A 35 18.87 6.14 -1.17
N ARG A 36 19.42 6.64 -2.27
CA ARG A 36 20.83 7.05 -2.27
C ARG A 36 20.90 8.56 -2.03
N PRO A 37 21.92 9.05 -1.29
CA PRO A 37 22.07 10.48 -1.07
C PRO A 37 22.30 11.20 -2.41
N LEU A 38 21.31 12.06 -2.74
CA LEU A 38 21.37 13.31 -3.51
C LEU A 38 22.22 13.32 -4.80
N ARG A 39 21.53 13.14 -5.94
CA ARG A 39 21.64 14.12 -7.03
C ARG A 39 20.31 14.87 -7.10
N ASP A 40 20.38 16.18 -7.29
CA ASP A 40 19.23 17.04 -7.53
C ASP A 40 18.46 16.50 -8.75
N ASP A 41 17.40 15.77 -8.46
CA ASP A 41 16.45 15.28 -9.44
C ASP A 41 15.27 16.27 -9.44
N PRO A 42 15.13 17.12 -10.48
CA PRO A 42 14.08 18.12 -10.52
C PRO A 42 12.67 17.50 -10.53
N ASP A 43 12.56 16.21 -10.85
CA ASP A 43 11.29 15.49 -10.90
C ASP A 43 10.91 14.87 -9.53
N VAL A 44 11.84 14.87 -8.57
CA VAL A 44 11.63 14.26 -7.24
C VAL A 44 12.29 15.06 -6.12
N LEU A 45 11.46 15.72 -5.30
CA LEU A 45 11.89 16.30 -4.03
C LEU A 45 12.22 15.17 -3.02
N ILE A 46 13.53 14.92 -2.87
CA ILE A 46 14.29 14.28 -1.77
C ILE A 46 13.59 13.09 -1.06
N ALA A 47 13.90 11.85 -1.47
CA ALA A 47 13.44 10.63 -0.80
C ALA A 47 14.60 9.70 -0.42
N GLU A 48 14.49 9.07 0.77
CA GLU A 48 15.38 7.99 1.20
C GLU A 48 14.75 6.58 1.13
N ASP A 49 13.42 6.46 1.00
CA ASP A 49 12.65 5.20 0.75
C ASP A 49 11.13 5.54 0.72
N LEU A 50 10.52 5.61 -0.46
CA LEU A 50 9.06 5.83 -0.64
C LEU A 50 8.47 4.58 -1.30
N VAL A 51 7.42 4.02 -0.70
CA VAL A 51 6.68 2.87 -1.24
C VAL A 51 5.25 3.29 -1.55
N PHE A 52 4.78 2.97 -2.75
CA PHE A 52 3.38 3.15 -3.15
C PHE A 52 2.89 1.92 -3.92
N ASP A 53 1.92 1.24 -3.32
CA ASP A 53 1.38 -0.02 -3.81
C ASP A 53 -0.11 0.12 -4.13
N ILE A 54 -0.51 -0.46 -5.27
CA ILE A 54 -1.90 -0.79 -5.59
C ILE A 54 -1.94 -2.31 -5.72
N GLU A 55 -2.78 -2.94 -4.91
CA GLU A 55 -2.74 -4.36 -4.65
C GLU A 55 -4.04 -5.04 -5.04
N ARG A 56 -3.92 -6.29 -5.46
CA ARG A 56 -5.02 -7.24 -5.61
C ARG A 56 -4.80 -8.38 -4.65
N LEU A 57 -5.78 -8.63 -3.80
CA LEU A 57 -5.80 -9.81 -2.96
C LEU A 57 -6.50 -10.96 -3.67
N VAL A 58 -5.78 -12.08 -3.70
CA VAL A 58 -6.27 -13.32 -4.29
C VAL A 58 -6.47 -14.35 -3.19
N SER A 59 -7.63 -14.99 -3.19
CA SER A 59 -7.92 -16.11 -2.29
C SER A 59 -8.65 -17.22 -3.04
N TRP A 60 -8.51 -18.44 -2.54
CA TRP A 60 -9.16 -19.62 -3.07
C TRP A 60 -10.09 -20.22 -2.02
N ASP A 61 -11.16 -20.87 -2.45
CA ASP A 61 -11.96 -21.71 -1.57
C ASP A 61 -11.32 -23.10 -1.38
N THR A 62 -11.97 -23.93 -0.57
CA THR A 62 -11.52 -25.30 -0.28
C THR A 62 -11.51 -26.21 -1.51
N ASP A 63 -12.26 -25.84 -2.55
CA ASP A 63 -12.38 -26.57 -3.81
C ASP A 63 -11.43 -26.02 -4.89
N TYR A 64 -10.50 -25.13 -4.50
CA TYR A 64 -9.54 -24.45 -5.36
C TYR A 64 -10.18 -23.56 -6.44
N ASN A 65 -11.42 -23.10 -6.23
CA ASN A 65 -11.99 -22.03 -7.03
C ASN A 65 -11.46 -20.69 -6.56
N LEU A 66 -11.23 -19.81 -7.51
CA LEU A 66 -10.82 -18.44 -7.25
C LEU A 66 -12.01 -17.69 -6.63
N LYS A 67 -11.84 -17.16 -5.42
CA LYS A 67 -12.83 -16.25 -4.83
C LYS A 67 -12.78 -14.90 -5.53
N PRO A 68 -13.86 -14.09 -5.45
CA PRO A 68 -13.83 -12.71 -5.91
C PRO A 68 -12.61 -11.97 -5.36
N PHE A 69 -11.93 -11.24 -6.22
CA PHE A 69 -10.79 -10.43 -5.81
C PHE A 69 -11.25 -9.26 -4.96
N THR A 70 -10.30 -8.78 -4.17
CA THR A 70 -10.44 -7.49 -3.52
C THR A 70 -9.18 -6.67 -3.77
N TYR A 71 -9.28 -5.37 -3.69
CA TYR A 71 -8.21 -4.44 -4.02
C TYR A 71 -7.94 -3.52 -2.83
N SER A 72 -6.68 -3.12 -2.70
CA SER A 72 -6.20 -2.21 -1.67
C SER A 72 -5.12 -1.28 -2.21
N MET A 73 -4.78 -0.27 -1.42
CA MET A 73 -3.63 0.59 -1.66
C MET A 73 -2.90 0.91 -0.36
N MET A 74 -1.62 1.25 -0.49
CA MET A 74 -0.76 1.65 0.60
C MET A 74 0.30 2.64 0.14
N ILE A 75 0.51 3.71 0.91
CA ILE A 75 1.62 4.67 0.73
C ILE A 75 2.42 4.72 2.03
N ASN A 76 3.73 4.44 1.96
CA ASN A 76 4.64 4.50 3.10
C ASN A 76 5.88 5.35 2.81
N GLY A 77 6.20 6.30 3.70
CA GLY A 77 7.44 7.07 3.68
C GLY A 77 8.36 6.74 4.84
N TYR A 78 9.57 6.22 4.58
CA TYR A 78 10.52 5.73 5.58
C TYR A 78 11.72 6.65 5.85
N TYR A 79 11.66 7.45 6.90
CA TYR A 79 12.71 8.39 7.28
C TYR A 79 13.80 7.79 8.16
N PRO A 80 15.09 8.00 7.86
CA PRO A 80 16.16 7.62 8.77
C PRO A 80 16.13 8.52 10.03
N LEU A 81 16.34 7.92 11.19
CA LEU A 81 16.74 8.68 12.38
C LEU A 81 18.25 8.92 12.28
N SER A 82 18.65 10.17 12.02
CA SER A 82 20.06 10.51 11.90
C SER A 82 20.76 10.38 13.26
N PHE A 83 21.84 9.61 13.33
CA PHE A 83 22.62 9.42 14.55
C PHE A 83 23.53 10.62 14.87
N TRP A 84 23.75 11.54 13.92
CA TRP A 84 24.78 12.57 14.01
C TRP A 84 24.15 13.96 14.31
N PRO A 85 24.33 14.52 15.52
CA PRO A 85 23.67 15.75 15.98
C PRO A 85 24.02 17.02 15.19
N TRP A 86 25.00 16.98 14.29
CA TRP A 86 25.51 18.12 13.52
C TRP A 86 24.97 18.22 12.08
N HIS A 87 24.28 17.19 11.57
CA HIS A 87 23.55 17.26 10.30
C HIS A 87 22.09 17.66 10.54
N ARG A 88 21.86 18.86 11.06
CA ARG A 88 20.52 19.35 11.45
C ARG A 88 19.81 20.08 10.33
N LYS A 89 19.34 19.33 9.34
CA LYS A 89 17.99 19.56 8.81
C LYS A 89 17.22 18.29 9.07
N ASN A 90 16.28 18.34 10.03
CA ASN A 90 15.33 17.26 10.20
C ASN A 90 14.51 17.22 8.91
N ASN A 91 14.86 16.28 8.03
CA ASN A 91 14.13 16.06 6.78
C ASN A 91 12.98 15.08 7.00
N HIS A 92 12.48 14.96 8.22
CA HIS A 92 11.39 14.08 8.60
C HIS A 92 10.49 14.79 9.60
N PRO A 93 9.17 14.55 9.55
CA PRO A 93 8.27 15.06 10.56
C PRO A 93 8.57 14.40 11.92
N THR A 94 8.43 15.16 13.00
CA THR A 94 8.43 14.63 14.37
C THR A 94 7.12 13.92 14.67
N LYS A 95 7.07 13.22 15.82
CA LYS A 95 5.82 12.63 16.32
C LYS A 95 4.78 13.73 16.58
N GLU A 96 5.20 14.85 17.15
CA GLU A 96 4.33 15.98 17.49
C GLU A 96 3.79 16.65 16.23
N GLU A 97 4.64 16.88 15.22
CA GLU A 97 4.22 17.43 13.93
C GLU A 97 3.23 16.49 13.22
N PHE A 98 3.45 15.17 13.27
CA PHE A 98 2.49 14.21 12.74
C PHE A 98 1.15 14.30 13.46
N ILE A 99 1.13 14.31 14.80
CA ILE A 99 -0.10 14.40 15.60
C ILE A 99 -0.84 15.71 15.30
N GLU A 100 -0.12 16.83 15.24
CA GLU A 100 -0.69 18.13 14.92
C GLU A 100 -1.37 18.12 13.55
N ILE A 101 -0.66 17.69 12.50
CA ILE A 101 -1.21 17.63 11.14
C ILE A 101 -2.37 16.63 11.06
N ALA A 102 -2.21 15.42 11.62
CA ALA A 102 -3.22 14.38 11.57
C ALA A 102 -4.52 14.77 12.29
N SER A 103 -4.42 15.50 13.41
CA SER A 103 -5.58 15.99 14.16
C SER A 103 -6.40 17.06 13.41
N GLN A 104 -5.82 17.68 12.39
CA GLN A 104 -6.45 18.71 11.57
C GLN A 104 -6.96 18.16 10.22
N LEU A 105 -6.75 16.87 9.93
CA LEU A 105 -7.24 16.27 8.71
C LEU A 105 -8.78 16.18 8.74
N PRO A 106 -9.48 16.64 7.69
CA PRO A 106 -10.93 16.54 7.62
C PRO A 106 -11.41 15.10 7.77
N ASP A 107 -12.40 14.89 8.63
CA ASP A 107 -13.10 13.62 8.84
C ASP A 107 -12.21 12.46 9.35
N PHE A 108 -11.00 12.77 9.81
CA PHE A 108 -10.15 11.83 10.54
C PHE A 108 -10.45 11.89 12.04
N ALA A 109 -10.66 10.72 12.64
CA ALA A 109 -10.78 10.54 14.09
C ALA A 109 -9.69 9.60 14.60
N ILE A 110 -9.41 9.64 15.91
CA ILE A 110 -8.51 8.67 16.54
C ILE A 110 -9.16 7.28 16.48
N ASP A 111 -8.42 6.30 15.98
CA ASP A 111 -8.79 4.89 16.00
C ASP A 111 -8.47 4.30 17.39
N GLU A 112 -9.45 4.31 18.29
CA GLU A 112 -9.27 3.89 19.69
C GLU A 112 -8.90 2.40 19.82
N GLU A 113 -9.34 1.54 18.90
CA GLU A 113 -9.07 0.10 18.95
C GLU A 113 -7.58 -0.19 18.74
N PHE A 114 -6.96 0.52 17.79
CA PHE A 114 -5.54 0.38 17.47
C PHE A 114 -4.64 1.26 18.32
N SER A 115 -5.08 2.48 18.67
CA SER A 115 -4.28 3.43 19.45
C SER A 115 -3.95 2.94 20.85
N ASN A 116 -4.78 2.07 21.44
CA ASN A 116 -4.49 1.44 22.73
C ASN A 116 -3.32 0.44 22.70
N ARG A 117 -2.79 0.11 21.52
CA ARG A 117 -1.70 -0.86 21.32
C ARG A 117 -0.38 -0.20 20.92
N THR A 118 -0.37 1.11 20.69
CA THR A 118 0.81 1.86 20.23
C THR A 118 0.97 3.16 21.02
N GLU A 119 2.21 3.61 21.23
CA GLU A 119 2.47 4.91 21.90
C GLU A 119 2.05 6.13 21.07
N ILE A 120 1.57 5.90 19.85
CA ILE A 120 1.21 6.92 18.88
C ILE A 120 -0.20 6.62 18.38
N PRO A 121 -1.12 7.60 18.45
CA PRO A 121 -2.48 7.42 17.95
C PRO A 121 -2.46 7.12 16.44
N GLN A 122 -3.29 6.15 16.05
CA GLN A 122 -3.66 5.94 14.66
C GLN A 122 -4.89 6.80 14.37
N TYR A 123 -4.93 7.45 13.21
CA TYR A 123 -6.08 8.25 12.80
C TYR A 123 -6.75 7.57 11.61
N ARG A 124 -8.08 7.55 11.58
CA ARG A 124 -8.88 6.89 10.56
C ARG A 124 -9.95 7.83 10.01
N ASN A 125 -10.09 7.84 8.69
CA ASN A 125 -11.27 8.32 8.00
C ASN A 125 -12.08 7.11 7.56
N SER A 126 -13.21 6.85 8.24
CA SER A 126 -14.05 5.70 7.96
C SER A 126 -14.79 5.83 6.64
N ASP A 127 -15.20 7.04 6.26
CA ASP A 127 -16.00 7.29 5.05
C ASP A 127 -15.18 7.06 3.78
N ASN A 128 -13.92 7.51 3.79
CA ASN A 128 -12.97 7.29 2.70
C ASN A 128 -12.12 6.03 2.88
N ASN A 129 -12.41 5.25 3.93
CA ASN A 129 -11.84 3.93 4.12
C ASN A 129 -10.29 3.92 4.16
N ILE A 130 -9.69 4.91 4.82
CA ILE A 130 -8.24 4.99 4.99
C ILE A 130 -7.87 5.28 6.44
N PHE A 131 -6.71 4.80 6.86
CA PHE A 131 -6.08 5.20 8.11
C PHE A 131 -4.65 5.67 7.87
N THR A 132 -4.16 6.48 8.79
CA THR A 132 -2.78 6.92 8.82
C THR A 132 -2.12 6.57 10.14
N ASN A 133 -0.83 6.25 10.07
CA ASN A 133 -0.03 5.95 11.24
C ASN A 133 1.37 6.57 11.15
N TYR A 134 1.99 6.67 12.31
CA TYR A 134 3.41 6.94 12.47
C TYR A 134 4.00 5.81 13.30
N ARG A 135 5.10 5.21 12.82
CA ARG A 135 5.77 4.10 13.50
C ARG A 135 7.28 4.29 13.52
N THR A 136 7.91 3.92 14.62
CA THR A 136 9.38 3.84 14.71
C THR A 136 9.83 2.39 14.63
N PHE A 137 10.75 2.09 13.71
CA PHE A 137 11.37 0.78 13.56
C PHE A 137 12.78 0.82 14.13
N THR A 138 13.05 -0.05 15.11
CA THR A 138 14.39 -0.28 15.66
C THR A 138 14.88 -1.64 15.18
N SER A 139 15.95 -1.71 14.40
CA SER A 139 16.46 -3.01 13.91
C SER A 139 17.16 -3.76 15.06
N LYS A 140 16.50 -4.72 15.70
CA LYS A 140 17.16 -5.69 16.60
C LYS A 140 17.66 -6.89 15.79
N GLY A 141 18.85 -6.82 15.21
CA GLY A 141 19.47 -7.96 14.50
C GLY A 141 20.51 -7.62 13.42
N VAL A 142 21.24 -8.63 12.94
CA VAL A 142 22.54 -8.60 12.21
C VAL A 142 22.59 -7.76 10.91
N LEU A 143 21.47 -7.25 10.39
CA LEU A 143 21.48 -6.27 9.30
C LEU A 143 21.66 -4.84 9.86
N LYS A 144 22.82 -4.58 10.47
CA LYS A 144 23.31 -3.28 11.01
C LYS A 144 23.34 -2.12 9.99
N ARG A 145 22.76 -2.28 8.80
CA ARG A 145 22.73 -1.27 7.72
C ARG A 145 21.39 -0.54 7.59
N ARG A 146 20.31 -1.01 8.23
CA ARG A 146 19.08 -0.23 8.37
C ARG A 146 19.09 0.40 9.76
N ARG A 147 19.37 1.72 9.79
CA ARG A 147 19.32 2.55 11.01
C ARG A 147 17.89 2.55 11.56
N ASP A 148 17.71 3.07 12.78
CA ASP A 148 16.36 3.34 13.28
C ASP A 148 15.63 4.24 12.28
N GLN A 149 14.36 3.94 12.03
CA GLN A 149 13.56 4.60 11.00
C GLN A 149 12.21 5.05 11.56
N ILE A 150 11.70 6.17 11.06
CA ILE A 150 10.30 6.58 11.18
C ILE A 150 9.59 6.18 9.91
N CYS A 151 8.37 5.68 10.01
CA CYS A 151 7.48 5.45 8.88
C CYS A 151 6.19 6.21 9.09
N ILE A 152 5.77 6.94 8.06
CA ILE A 152 4.40 7.45 7.94
C ILE A 152 3.69 6.63 6.89
N GLY A 153 2.56 6.05 7.26
CA GLY A 153 1.70 5.29 6.37
C GLY A 153 0.35 5.98 6.14
N VAL A 154 -0.17 5.87 4.93
CA VAL A 154 -1.59 6.05 4.60
C VAL A 154 -2.05 4.78 3.90
N ILE A 155 -2.99 4.07 4.50
CA ILE A 155 -3.32 2.69 4.15
C ILE A 155 -4.84 2.56 4.07
N GLN A 156 -5.31 1.87 3.05
CA GLN A 156 -6.73 1.53 2.94
C GLN A 156 -7.13 0.54 4.05
N ASN A 157 -8.18 0.87 4.80
CA ASN A 157 -8.58 0.09 5.97
C ASN A 157 -9.26 -1.22 5.58
N ASP A 158 -10.29 -1.14 4.74
CA ASP A 158 -11.09 -2.25 4.24
C ASP A 158 -10.89 -2.40 2.73
N ARG A 159 -10.84 -3.62 2.23
CA ARG A 159 -10.60 -3.84 0.80
C ARG A 159 -11.89 -3.62 0.00
N THR A 160 -11.75 -3.18 -1.25
CA THR A 160 -12.87 -2.97 -2.17
C THR A 160 -12.93 -4.08 -3.21
N SER A 161 -14.09 -4.33 -3.81
CA SER A 161 -14.23 -5.35 -4.87
C SER A 161 -13.90 -4.84 -6.27
N ASP A 162 -13.61 -3.54 -6.40
CA ASP A 162 -13.43 -2.86 -7.68
C ASP A 162 -12.15 -2.02 -7.68
N LEU A 163 -11.31 -2.24 -8.69
CA LEU A 163 -10.07 -1.49 -8.91
C LEU A 163 -10.37 -0.03 -9.27
N TYR A 164 -11.50 0.26 -9.92
CA TYR A 164 -11.86 1.65 -10.26
C TYR A 164 -12.13 2.48 -9.01
N THR A 165 -12.80 1.93 -7.98
CA THR A 165 -12.96 2.61 -6.68
C THR A 165 -11.60 2.91 -6.06
N VAL A 166 -10.66 1.96 -6.06
CA VAL A 166 -9.31 2.21 -5.51
C VAL A 166 -8.61 3.32 -6.30
N THR A 167 -8.61 3.24 -7.63
CA THR A 167 -7.80 4.12 -8.48
C THR A 167 -8.38 5.53 -8.65
N ASN A 168 -9.70 5.69 -8.68
CA ASN A 168 -10.36 6.97 -8.96
C ASN A 168 -10.84 7.71 -7.71
N GLU A 169 -11.08 7.00 -6.60
CA GLU A 169 -11.64 7.60 -5.39
C GLU A 169 -10.62 7.55 -4.24
N ILE A 170 -10.12 6.36 -3.91
CA ILE A 170 -9.27 6.16 -2.72
C ILE A 170 -7.86 6.70 -2.93
N VAL A 171 -7.21 6.38 -4.06
CA VAL A 171 -5.82 6.78 -4.34
C VAL A 171 -5.67 8.31 -4.35
N PRO A 172 -6.48 9.10 -5.07
CA PRO A 172 -6.33 10.56 -5.07
C PRO A 172 -6.43 11.16 -3.67
N TYR A 173 -7.39 10.70 -2.86
CA TYR A 173 -7.56 11.16 -1.49
C TYR A 173 -6.38 10.75 -0.60
N ALA A 174 -5.95 9.49 -0.66
CA ALA A 174 -4.82 8.99 0.12
C ALA A 174 -3.50 9.69 -0.21
N VAL A 175 -3.26 10.02 -1.48
CA VAL A 175 -2.10 10.80 -1.94
C VAL A 175 -2.11 12.19 -1.32
N GLU A 176 -3.27 12.86 -1.32
CA GLU A 176 -3.43 14.18 -0.72
C GLU A 176 -3.09 14.14 0.78
N ILE A 177 -3.67 13.18 1.50
CA ILE A 177 -3.43 13.00 2.95
C ILE A 177 -1.95 12.70 3.22
N PHE A 178 -1.34 11.79 2.48
CA PHE A 178 0.08 11.48 2.63
C PHE A 178 0.95 12.71 2.41
N ASN A 179 0.70 13.47 1.34
CA ASN A 179 1.47 14.68 1.01
C ASN A 179 1.30 15.81 2.03
N ARG A 180 0.20 15.84 2.79
CA ARG A 180 0.01 16.75 3.94
C ARG A 180 0.84 16.29 5.15
N LEU A 181 0.81 15.00 5.47
CA LEU A 181 1.52 14.41 6.63
C LEU A 181 3.04 14.34 6.42
N SER A 182 3.47 14.35 5.18
CA SER A 182 4.83 14.02 4.77
C SER A 182 5.49 15.22 4.06
N PRO A 183 6.05 16.20 4.81
CA PRO A 183 6.48 17.48 4.26
C PRO A 183 7.63 17.36 3.25
N THR A 184 8.49 16.37 3.44
CA THR A 184 9.72 16.16 2.66
C THR A 184 9.66 14.94 1.74
N ARG A 185 8.66 14.07 1.85
CA ARG A 185 8.42 12.97 0.90
C ARG A 185 7.03 13.08 0.34
N LYS A 186 6.95 13.66 -0.85
CA LYS A 186 5.68 13.79 -1.57
C LYS A 186 5.62 12.81 -2.73
N LEU A 187 4.46 12.24 -2.94
CA LEU A 187 4.15 11.45 -4.11
C LEU A 187 3.74 12.41 -5.23
N ASN A 188 4.53 12.43 -6.31
CA ASN A 188 4.28 13.26 -7.50
C ASN A 188 3.12 12.65 -8.31
N GLN A 189 2.26 13.52 -8.86
CA GLN A 189 1.16 13.16 -9.75
C GLN A 189 1.60 12.24 -10.91
N ASP A 190 2.76 12.48 -11.53
CA ASP A 190 3.27 11.63 -12.62
C ASP A 190 3.56 10.19 -12.17
N ILE A 191 3.91 9.99 -10.90
CA ILE A 191 4.09 8.64 -10.32
C ILE A 191 2.70 8.03 -10.10
N VAL A 192 1.77 8.80 -9.53
CA VAL A 192 0.39 8.35 -9.28
C VAL A 192 -0.27 7.85 -10.56
N GLU A 193 -0.22 8.65 -11.64
CA GLU A 193 -0.84 8.31 -12.92
C GLU A 193 -0.21 7.08 -13.56
N ARG A 194 1.13 6.96 -13.52
CA ARG A 194 1.81 5.76 -14.02
C ARG A 194 1.46 4.51 -13.22
N SER A 195 1.39 4.62 -11.90
CA SER A 195 1.00 3.52 -11.02
C SER A 195 -0.44 3.08 -11.25
N ILE A 196 -1.39 4.01 -11.40
CA ILE A 196 -2.78 3.71 -11.76
C ILE A 196 -2.84 2.99 -13.10
N LYS A 197 -2.13 3.52 -14.12
CA LYS A 197 -2.07 2.90 -15.44
C LYS A 197 -1.53 1.48 -15.39
N PHE A 198 -0.41 1.26 -14.71
CA PHE A 198 0.15 -0.08 -14.55
C PHE A 198 -0.79 -1.02 -13.81
N ALA A 199 -1.50 -0.53 -12.79
CA ALA A 199 -2.45 -1.36 -12.07
C ALA A 199 -3.57 -1.89 -13.00
N HIS A 200 -4.15 -1.02 -13.83
CA HIS A 200 -5.14 -1.42 -14.84
C HIS A 200 -4.56 -2.35 -15.92
N GLU A 201 -3.32 -2.13 -16.36
CA GLU A 201 -2.67 -3.00 -17.34
C GLU A 201 -2.39 -4.41 -16.81
N ASN A 202 -2.12 -4.52 -15.51
CA ASN A 202 -1.80 -5.76 -14.80
C ASN A 202 -3.03 -6.46 -14.18
N ASP A 203 -4.19 -5.79 -14.12
CA ASP A 203 -5.46 -6.37 -13.67
C ASP A 203 -6.08 -7.30 -14.73
N LYS A 204 -5.30 -8.27 -15.19
CA LYS A 204 -5.71 -9.28 -16.18
C LYS A 204 -5.73 -10.65 -15.53
N ILE A 205 -6.84 -11.37 -15.71
CA ILE A 205 -6.93 -12.80 -15.40
C ILE A 205 -6.65 -13.55 -16.69
N LEU A 206 -5.65 -14.43 -16.68
CA LEU A 206 -5.43 -15.33 -17.82
C LEU A 206 -6.40 -16.53 -17.71
N PRO A 207 -7.30 -16.75 -18.68
CA PRO A 207 -8.03 -18.00 -18.75
C PRO A 207 -7.10 -19.08 -19.31
N GLU A 208 -6.60 -20.01 -18.49
CA GLU A 208 -6.14 -21.29 -19.05
C GLU A 208 -7.29 -22.29 -19.08
N CYS A 209 -7.38 -23.02 -20.18
CA CYS A 209 -8.05 -24.29 -20.19
C CYS A 209 -7.03 -25.33 -19.72
N ARG A 210 -7.25 -26.02 -18.58
CA ARG A 210 -6.53 -27.28 -18.31
C ARG A 210 -6.98 -28.31 -19.33
N VAL A 211 -6.40 -28.25 -20.53
CA VAL A 211 -6.41 -29.38 -21.46
C VAL A 211 -4.98 -29.73 -21.75
N LYS A 212 -4.45 -30.65 -20.94
CA LYS A 212 -3.39 -31.60 -21.27
C LYS A 212 -3.54 -32.71 -20.23
N LYS A 213 -4.38 -33.69 -20.59
CA LYS A 213 -4.03 -35.04 -21.04
C LYS A 213 -3.63 -35.90 -19.86
#